data_AF-A0AAT9TEV4-F1
#
_entry.id   AF-A0AAT9TEV4-F1
#
_cell.length_a   1.000
_cell.length_b   1.000
_cell.length_c   1.000
_cell.angle_alpha   90.00
_cell.angle_beta   90.00
_cell.angle_gamma   90.00
#
_symmetry.space_group_name_H-M   'P 1'
#
loop_
_entity.id
_entity.type
_entity.pdbx_description
1 polymer ?
#
loop_
_entity_poly.entity_id
_entity_poly.type
_entity_poly.pdbx_seq_one_letter_code
_entity_poly.pdbx_strand_id
1 'polypeptide(L)'
;MTATIPLDLALTVRRGTTSPGKAADIRDFSAADGTATLVYDRHLTDPGTAVWLARALLRRHGYAVREVILDGMGPGITALFREASRLRLDVHLGSGKGTPRVVTYDDCPAAYQVPAGWDLANATDRLPAAHAAARPHVVRALRAIDVEKENNGGRIDKALDVAAGMILETGDPDQVWDTLTRVLCETGSERAEVSA
;
A
#
# COMPACT_ATOMS: atom_id res chain seq x y z
N MET A 1 1.49 23.93 4.12
CA MET A 1 1.31 22.94 3.04
C MET A 1 0.14 22.08 3.44
N THR A 2 -0.98 22.19 2.73
CA THR A 2 -2.17 21.36 2.94
C THR A 2 -1.81 19.91 2.62
N ALA A 3 -1.90 19.02 3.60
CA ALA A 3 -1.70 17.59 3.39
C ALA A 3 -2.89 17.07 2.58
N THR A 4 -2.74 16.99 1.25
CA THR A 4 -3.74 16.35 0.40
C THR A 4 -3.71 14.86 0.70
N ILE A 5 -4.78 14.34 1.29
CA ILE A 5 -4.96 12.91 1.51
C ILE A 5 -4.94 12.26 0.12
N PRO A 6 -4.02 11.33 -0.16
CA PRO A 6 -3.94 10.71 -1.47
C PRO A 6 -5.22 9.93 -1.75
N LEU A 7 -5.74 10.05 -2.97
CA LEU A 7 -6.94 9.32 -3.39
C LEU A 7 -6.59 7.83 -3.56
N ASP A 8 -7.35 6.96 -2.88
CA ASP A 8 -7.20 5.52 -2.95
C ASP A 8 -7.60 5.00 -4.34
N LEU A 9 -6.75 4.15 -4.94
CA LEU A 9 -6.98 3.48 -6.21
C LEU A 9 -6.94 1.96 -6.06
N ALA A 10 -7.82 1.28 -6.78
CA ALA A 10 -7.66 -0.13 -7.16
C ALA A 10 -6.92 -0.22 -8.50
N LEU A 11 -5.80 -0.94 -8.52
CA LEU A 11 -4.97 -1.14 -9.70
C LEU A 11 -5.17 -2.54 -10.27
N THR A 12 -5.85 -2.64 -11.40
CA THR A 12 -5.97 -3.90 -12.15
C THR A 12 -4.73 -4.10 -13.01
N VAL A 13 -4.04 -5.21 -12.84
CA VAL A 13 -2.79 -5.52 -13.55
C VAL A 13 -3.04 -6.68 -14.50
N ARG A 14 -2.73 -6.47 -15.78
CA ARG A 14 -2.86 -7.50 -16.80
C ARG A 14 -1.65 -7.53 -17.72
N ARG A 15 -1.40 -8.69 -18.32
CA ARG A 15 -0.39 -8.86 -19.37
C ARG A 15 -0.90 -8.25 -20.67
N GLY A 16 -0.02 -7.58 -21.42
CA GLY A 16 -0.36 -7.11 -22.75
C GLY A 16 0.78 -6.35 -23.42
N THR A 17 0.51 -5.87 -24.63
CA THR A 17 1.47 -5.08 -25.40
C THR A 17 1.52 -3.66 -24.85
N THR A 18 2.71 -3.22 -24.46
CA THR A 18 3.01 -1.87 -24.02
C THR A 18 3.45 -0.99 -25.19
N SER A 19 3.50 0.32 -24.94
CA SER A 19 4.08 1.30 -25.85
C SER A 19 5.56 0.94 -26.13
N PRO A 20 6.07 1.19 -27.35
CA PRO A 20 7.43 0.82 -27.71
C PRO A 20 8.46 1.31 -26.68
N GLY A 21 9.31 0.38 -26.21
CA GLY A 21 10.38 0.67 -25.25
C GLY A 21 9.94 0.82 -23.78
N LYS A 22 8.65 0.66 -23.47
CA LYS A 22 8.15 0.71 -22.08
C LYS A 22 7.88 -0.68 -21.54
N ALA A 23 8.29 -0.92 -20.29
CA ALA A 23 8.00 -2.17 -19.59
C ALA A 23 6.56 -2.25 -19.07
N ALA A 24 5.93 -1.11 -18.78
CA ALA A 24 4.55 -1.02 -18.32
C ALA A 24 3.88 0.31 -18.73
N ASP A 25 2.57 0.29 -18.93
CA ASP A 25 1.71 1.44 -19.21
C ASP A 25 0.51 1.46 -18.25
N ILE A 26 0.20 2.65 -17.72
CA ILE A 26 -1.09 2.88 -17.05
C ILE A 26 -2.11 3.29 -18.11
N ARG A 27 -3.27 2.63 -18.10
CA ARG A 27 -4.42 2.83 -18.98
C ARG A 27 -5.70 2.91 -18.15
N ASP A 28 -6.77 3.36 -18.80
CA ASP A 28 -8.13 3.34 -18.25
C ASP A 28 -8.19 3.95 -16.83
N PHE A 29 -7.48 5.08 -16.65
CA PHE A 29 -7.39 5.78 -15.38
C PHE A 29 -8.67 6.59 -15.14
N SER A 30 -9.37 6.29 -14.05
CA SER A 30 -10.54 7.05 -13.59
C SER A 30 -10.36 7.44 -12.12
N ALA A 31 -10.09 8.73 -11.90
CA ALA A 31 -9.99 9.27 -10.54
C ALA A 31 -11.35 9.28 -9.81
N ALA A 32 -12.46 9.41 -10.55
CA ALA A 32 -13.81 9.40 -9.98
C ALA A 32 -14.20 8.01 -9.48
N ASP A 33 -13.83 6.97 -10.24
CA ASP A 33 -14.15 5.58 -9.90
C ASP A 33 -13.08 4.94 -9.00
N GLY A 34 -11.96 5.63 -8.76
CA GLY A 34 -10.85 5.12 -7.97
C GLY A 34 -10.18 3.92 -8.62
N THR A 35 -10.09 3.87 -9.95
CA THR A 35 -9.56 2.72 -10.68
C THR A 35 -8.50 3.09 -11.71
N ALA A 36 -7.58 2.16 -11.94
CA ALA A 36 -6.59 2.24 -13.01
C ALA A 36 -6.24 0.84 -13.51
N THR A 37 -5.86 0.73 -14.78
CA THR A 37 -5.37 -0.51 -15.37
C THR A 37 -3.89 -0.39 -15.69
N LEU A 38 -3.05 -1.25 -15.10
CA LEU A 38 -1.67 -1.45 -15.50
C LEU A 38 -1.57 -2.56 -16.54
N VAL A 39 -1.02 -2.24 -17.70
CA VAL A 39 -0.62 -3.23 -18.71
C VAL A 39 0.89 -3.36 -18.68
N TYR A 40 1.40 -4.57 -18.54
CA TYR A 40 2.85 -4.82 -18.56
C TYR A 40 3.25 -5.85 -19.60
N ASP A 41 4.45 -5.67 -20.16
CA ASP A 41 5.06 -6.64 -21.06
C ASP A 41 5.92 -7.63 -20.26
N ARG A 42 5.50 -8.90 -20.28
CA ARG A 42 6.18 -9.99 -19.57
C ARG A 42 7.63 -10.23 -20.02
N HIS A 43 8.00 -9.77 -21.21
CA HIS A 43 9.35 -9.93 -21.75
C HIS A 43 10.31 -8.87 -21.23
N LEU A 44 9.78 -7.75 -20.74
CA LEU A 44 10.57 -6.61 -20.25
C LEU A 44 10.56 -6.49 -18.73
N THR A 45 9.52 -6.96 -18.05
CA THR A 45 9.40 -6.88 -16.60
C THR A 45 8.51 -7.98 -16.01
N ASP A 46 8.75 -8.30 -14.75
CA ASP A 46 7.84 -9.09 -13.93
C ASP A 46 6.70 -8.19 -13.39
N PRO A 47 5.54 -8.76 -12.98
CA PRO A 47 4.41 -7.98 -12.48
C PRO A 47 4.71 -7.22 -11.20
N GLY A 48 5.62 -7.68 -10.35
CA GLY A 48 6.02 -6.99 -9.12
C GLY A 48 6.74 -5.68 -9.41
N THR A 49 7.75 -5.73 -10.25
CA THR A 49 8.45 -4.54 -10.72
C THR A 49 7.51 -3.58 -11.46
N ALA A 50 6.59 -4.10 -12.28
CA ALA A 50 5.59 -3.27 -12.97
C ALA A 50 4.66 -2.53 -11.99
N VAL A 51 4.15 -3.24 -10.98
CA VAL A 51 3.29 -2.68 -9.94
C VAL A 51 4.02 -1.63 -9.11
N TRP A 52 5.26 -1.91 -8.72
CA TRP A 52 6.11 -0.96 -8.01
C TRP A 52 6.30 0.34 -8.80
N LEU A 53 6.63 0.26 -10.09
CA LEU A 53 6.76 1.43 -10.98
C LEU A 53 5.44 2.21 -11.09
N ALA A 54 4.31 1.51 -11.23
CA ALA A 54 3.00 2.13 -11.31
C ALA A 54 2.63 2.87 -10.01
N ARG A 55 2.88 2.24 -8.85
CA ARG A 55 2.67 2.84 -7.53
C ARG A 55 3.52 4.09 -7.33
N ALA A 56 4.81 4.02 -7.68
CA ALA A 56 5.71 5.15 -7.60
C ALA A 56 5.24 6.33 -8.49
N LEU A 57 4.77 6.04 -9.71
CA LEU A 57 4.24 7.05 -10.61
C LEU A 57 2.95 7.68 -10.09
N LEU A 58 1.97 6.86 -9.70
CA LEU A 58 0.67 7.30 -9.18
C LEU A 58 0.83 8.15 -7.91
N ARG A 59 1.77 7.78 -7.03
CA ARG A 59 2.06 8.53 -5.81
C ARG A 59 2.59 9.93 -6.09
N ARG A 60 3.43 10.11 -7.12
CA ARG A 60 3.88 11.45 -7.57
C ARG A 60 2.73 12.34 -8.03
N HIS A 61 1.61 11.75 -8.42
CA HIS A 61 0.39 12.44 -8.82
C HIS A 61 -0.67 12.51 -7.71
N GLY A 62 -0.32 12.17 -6.46
CA GLY A 62 -1.23 12.27 -5.33
C GLY A 62 -2.21 11.10 -5.17
N TYR A 63 -1.89 9.94 -5.76
CA TYR A 63 -2.72 8.74 -5.65
C TYR A 63 -2.02 7.62 -4.88
N ALA A 64 -2.76 6.94 -4.01
CA ALA A 64 -2.28 5.76 -3.30
C ALA A 64 -2.95 4.51 -3.87
N VAL A 65 -2.19 3.50 -4.25
CA VAL A 65 -2.78 2.22 -4.66
C VAL A 65 -3.07 1.40 -3.41
N ARG A 66 -4.35 1.17 -3.11
CA ARG A 66 -4.75 0.38 -1.94
C ARG A 66 -4.84 -1.10 -2.26
N GLU A 67 -5.25 -1.42 -3.47
CA GLU A 67 -5.47 -2.80 -3.90
C GLU A 67 -4.82 -3.06 -5.25
N VAL A 68 -4.22 -4.24 -5.39
CA VAL A 68 -3.69 -4.73 -6.66
C VAL A 68 -4.46 -5.99 -7.05
N ILE A 69 -5.12 -5.93 -8.19
CA ILE A 69 -5.94 -7.01 -8.73
C ILE A 69 -5.19 -7.60 -9.93
N LEU A 70 -4.70 -8.83 -9.81
CA LEU A 70 -4.00 -9.49 -10.91
C LEU A 70 -5.01 -10.23 -11.81
N ASP A 71 -5.24 -9.68 -13.00
CA ASP A 71 -6.13 -10.27 -14.00
C ASP A 71 -5.38 -11.26 -14.90
N GLY A 72 -5.96 -12.45 -15.07
CA GLY A 72 -5.38 -13.54 -15.86
C GLY A 72 -4.10 -14.16 -15.29
N MET A 73 -3.84 -14.00 -13.98
CA MET A 73 -2.67 -14.58 -13.31
C MET A 73 -3.05 -15.74 -12.37
N GLY A 74 -2.08 -16.62 -12.08
CA GLY A 74 -2.32 -17.82 -11.27
C GLY A 74 -2.73 -17.51 -9.81
N PRO A 75 -3.46 -18.42 -9.15
CA PRO A 75 -4.03 -18.16 -7.82
C PRO A 75 -2.98 -17.83 -6.75
N GLY A 76 -1.79 -18.46 -6.80
CA GLY A 76 -0.72 -18.21 -5.82
C GLY A 76 -0.17 -16.79 -5.85
N ILE A 77 0.08 -16.23 -7.05
CA ILE A 77 0.58 -14.85 -7.17
C ILE A 77 -0.52 -13.85 -6.82
N THR A 78 -1.77 -14.14 -7.18
CA THR A 78 -2.93 -13.29 -6.83
C THR A 78 -3.14 -13.23 -5.32
N ALA A 79 -3.01 -14.36 -4.62
CA ALA A 79 -3.09 -14.40 -3.16
C ALA A 79 -1.97 -13.59 -2.50
N LEU A 80 -0.73 -13.75 -3.00
CA LEU A 80 0.43 -13.01 -2.50
C LEU A 80 0.24 -11.49 -2.62
N PHE A 81 -0.16 -11.00 -3.80
CA PHE A 81 -0.36 -9.56 -4.02
C PHE A 81 -1.54 -9.00 -3.23
N ARG A 82 -2.61 -9.79 -3.06
CA ARG A 82 -3.74 -9.41 -2.21
C ARG A 82 -3.28 -9.22 -0.77
N GLU A 83 -2.53 -10.17 -0.24
CA GLU A 83 -2.06 -10.10 1.16
C GLU A 83 -1.02 -9.00 1.36
N ALA A 84 -0.10 -8.82 0.41
CA ALA A 84 0.84 -7.70 0.41
C ALA A 84 0.13 -6.35 0.36
N SER A 85 -0.92 -6.22 -0.45
CA SER A 85 -1.71 -4.98 -0.56
C SER A 85 -2.40 -4.60 0.76
N ARG A 86 -2.89 -5.59 1.53
CA ARG A 86 -3.44 -5.36 2.88
C ARG A 86 -2.41 -4.72 3.82
N LEU A 87 -1.16 -5.13 3.72
CA LEU A 87 -0.06 -4.56 4.51
C LEU A 87 0.61 -3.36 3.83
N ARG A 88 0.04 -2.87 2.72
CA ARG A 88 0.59 -1.79 1.88
C ARG A 88 2.06 -2.02 1.49
N LEU A 89 2.39 -3.29 1.22
CA LEU A 89 3.70 -3.72 0.75
C LEU A 89 3.70 -3.89 -0.76
N ASP A 90 4.82 -3.52 -1.37
CA ASP A 90 5.15 -3.96 -2.72
C ASP A 90 5.58 -5.43 -2.71
N VAL A 91 5.52 -6.09 -3.87
CA VAL A 91 5.99 -7.47 -4.04
C VAL A 91 7.05 -7.48 -5.11
N HIS A 92 8.24 -7.97 -4.78
CA HIS A 92 9.33 -8.17 -5.74
C HIS A 92 9.56 -9.67 -5.93
N LEU A 93 9.42 -10.14 -7.16
CA LEU A 93 9.57 -11.55 -7.52
C LEU A 93 10.93 -11.75 -8.21
N GLY A 94 11.87 -12.40 -7.52
CA GLY A 94 13.28 -12.53 -7.96
C GLY A 94 14.09 -11.23 -7.77
N SER A 95 15.42 -11.19 -7.63
CA SER A 95 16.49 -12.18 -7.68
C SER A 95 17.17 -12.36 -6.31
N GLY A 96 17.97 -13.43 -6.14
CA GLY A 96 18.74 -13.71 -4.91
C GLY A 96 18.51 -15.13 -4.35
N LYS A 97 19.36 -15.54 -3.40
CA LYS A 97 19.20 -16.77 -2.58
C LYS A 97 18.68 -16.37 -1.19
N GLY A 98 17.95 -17.26 -0.52
CA GLY A 98 17.53 -17.06 0.87
C GLY A 98 16.04 -17.29 1.09
N THR A 99 15.51 -16.73 2.18
CA THR A 99 14.08 -16.79 2.55
C THR A 99 13.37 -15.49 2.20
N PRO A 100 12.04 -15.52 1.94
CA PRO A 100 11.26 -14.32 1.79
C PRO A 100 11.38 -13.38 2.99
N ARG A 101 11.45 -12.08 2.72
CA ARG A 101 11.63 -11.03 3.75
C ARG A 101 11.04 -9.71 3.30
N VAL A 102 10.68 -8.87 4.27
CA VAL A 102 10.34 -7.47 4.01
C VAL A 102 11.62 -6.65 4.04
N VAL A 103 11.79 -5.80 3.03
CA VAL A 103 12.91 -4.85 2.91
C VAL A 103 12.34 -3.45 2.80
N THR A 104 12.84 -2.57 3.65
CA THR A 104 12.55 -1.13 3.59
C THR A 104 13.67 -0.45 2.81
N TYR A 105 13.32 0.50 1.96
CA TYR A 105 14.28 1.34 1.27
C TYR A 105 14.08 2.78 1.74
N ASP A 106 15.17 3.53 1.88
CA ASP A 106 15.11 4.96 2.10
C ASP A 106 14.34 5.57 0.90
N ASP A 107 13.17 6.14 1.15
CA ASP A 107 12.26 6.76 0.17
C ASP A 107 11.40 5.86 -0.74
N CYS A 108 11.36 4.53 -0.53
CA CYS A 108 10.37 3.67 -1.21
C CYS A 108 9.49 2.90 -0.23
N PRO A 109 8.26 2.50 -0.63
CA PRO A 109 7.45 1.59 0.16
C PRO A 109 8.23 0.32 0.48
N ALA A 110 7.95 -0.25 1.66
CA ALA A 110 8.52 -1.54 2.02
C ALA A 110 8.07 -2.60 1.01
N ALA A 111 9.01 -3.45 0.58
CA ALA A 111 8.77 -4.49 -0.39
C ALA A 111 8.96 -5.87 0.24
N TYR A 112 8.04 -6.77 -0.04
CA TYR A 112 8.20 -8.19 0.24
C TYR A 112 8.96 -8.85 -0.91
N GLN A 113 10.21 -9.22 -0.65
CA GLN A 113 11.07 -9.92 -1.60
C GLN A 113 10.82 -11.42 -1.52
N VAL A 114 10.35 -12.01 -2.61
CA VAL A 114 10.21 -13.47 -2.76
C VAL A 114 11.31 -13.98 -3.69
N PRO A 115 12.27 -14.78 -3.19
CA PRO A 115 13.35 -15.30 -4.02
C PRO A 115 12.85 -16.25 -5.11
N ALA A 116 13.60 -16.36 -6.19
CA ALA A 116 13.22 -17.23 -7.31
C ALA A 116 13.10 -18.70 -6.86
N GLY A 117 12.06 -19.39 -7.34
CA GLY A 117 11.81 -20.80 -7.03
C GLY A 117 11.15 -21.07 -5.67
N TRP A 118 10.82 -20.04 -4.89
CA TRP A 118 10.02 -20.21 -3.68
C TRP A 118 8.55 -20.51 -3.99
N ASP A 119 7.96 -21.37 -3.16
CA ASP A 119 6.52 -21.58 -3.16
C ASP A 119 5.78 -20.31 -2.73
N LEU A 120 4.91 -19.81 -3.61
CA LEU A 120 4.15 -18.58 -3.40
C LEU A 120 3.11 -18.73 -2.28
N ALA A 121 2.57 -19.93 -2.06
CA ALA A 121 1.64 -20.16 -0.95
C ALA A 121 2.36 -20.00 0.39
N ASN A 122 3.49 -20.71 0.57
CA ASN A 122 4.34 -20.57 1.75
C ASN A 122 4.88 -19.15 1.94
N ALA A 123 5.24 -18.45 0.85
CA ALA A 123 5.61 -17.03 0.94
C ALA A 123 4.45 -16.16 1.44
N THR A 124 3.23 -16.39 0.95
CA THR A 124 2.03 -15.67 1.40
C THR A 124 1.78 -15.90 2.89
N ASP A 125 1.85 -17.14 3.36
CA ASP A 125 1.61 -17.50 4.77
C ASP A 125 2.63 -16.86 5.72
N ARG A 126 3.87 -16.64 5.26
CA ARG A 126 4.95 -16.03 6.05
C ARG A 126 4.91 -14.50 6.04
N LEU A 127 4.20 -13.89 5.10
CA LEU A 127 4.22 -12.44 4.89
C LEU A 127 3.81 -11.65 6.15
N PRO A 128 2.74 -11.99 6.89
CA PRO A 128 2.39 -11.26 8.11
C PRO A 128 3.48 -11.29 9.18
N ALA A 129 4.12 -12.45 9.39
CA ALA A 129 5.20 -12.60 10.36
C ALA A 129 6.46 -11.84 9.92
N ALA A 130 6.81 -11.90 8.63
CA ALA A 130 7.94 -11.15 8.07
C ALA A 130 7.74 -9.63 8.20
N HIS A 131 6.52 -9.15 7.96
CA HIS A 131 6.16 -7.74 8.16
C HIS A 131 6.30 -7.33 9.63
N ALA A 132 5.78 -8.14 10.57
CA ALA A 132 5.87 -7.85 11.99
C ALA A 132 7.31 -7.81 12.51
N ALA A 133 8.17 -8.71 12.00
CA ALA A 133 9.59 -8.72 12.34
C ALA A 133 10.32 -7.49 11.81
N ALA A 134 9.98 -7.02 10.60
CA ALA A 134 10.64 -5.88 9.97
C ALA A 134 10.17 -4.51 10.51
N ARG A 135 8.91 -4.40 10.94
CA ARG A 135 8.28 -3.13 11.37
C ARG A 135 7.53 -3.30 12.70
N PRO A 136 8.23 -3.63 13.80
CA PRO A 136 7.59 -3.94 15.08
C PRO A 136 6.81 -2.76 15.67
N HIS A 137 7.26 -1.52 15.43
CA HIS A 137 6.58 -0.30 15.89
C HIS A 137 5.25 -0.07 15.17
N VAL A 138 5.22 -0.26 13.83
CA VAL A 138 3.97 -0.21 13.03
C VAL A 138 2.97 -1.24 13.54
N VAL A 139 3.39 -2.48 13.77
CA VAL A 139 2.49 -3.53 14.27
C VAL A 139 1.95 -3.22 15.67
N ARG A 140 2.75 -2.65 16.57
CA ARG A 140 2.26 -2.22 17.87
C ARG A 140 1.19 -1.13 17.75
N ALA A 141 1.42 -0.14 16.89
CA ALA A 141 0.46 0.94 16.67
C ALA A 141 -0.87 0.43 16.10
N LEU A 142 -0.82 -0.48 15.11
CA LEU A 142 -2.04 -1.08 14.54
C LEU A 142 -2.81 -1.90 15.58
N ARG A 143 -2.12 -2.68 16.43
CA ARG A 143 -2.78 -3.39 17.54
C ARG A 143 -3.43 -2.44 18.54
N ALA A 144 -2.78 -1.31 18.85
CA ALA A 144 -3.36 -0.31 19.74
C ALA A 144 -4.64 0.29 19.14
N ILE A 145 -4.65 0.52 17.82
CA ILE A 145 -5.85 0.93 17.08
C ILE A 145 -6.95 -0.13 17.18
N ASP A 146 -6.64 -1.42 16.94
CA ASP A 146 -7.64 -2.49 17.03
C ASP A 146 -8.28 -2.58 18.43
N VAL A 147 -7.46 -2.48 19.49
CA VAL A 147 -7.95 -2.43 20.87
C VAL A 147 -8.85 -1.21 21.10
N GLU A 148 -8.48 -0.04 20.56
CA GLU A 148 -9.31 1.15 20.70
C GLU A 148 -10.64 1.00 19.93
N LYS A 149 -10.64 0.34 18.78
CA LYS A 149 -11.87 -0.01 18.03
C LYS A 149 -12.85 -0.82 18.88
N GLU A 150 -12.34 -1.81 19.62
CA GLU A 150 -13.16 -2.61 20.54
C GLU A 150 -13.71 -1.79 21.70
N ASN A 151 -12.95 -0.81 22.21
CA ASN A 151 -13.31 -0.04 23.41
C ASN A 151 -14.21 1.17 23.14
N ASN A 152 -14.15 1.77 21.95
CA ASN A 152 -14.83 3.06 21.68
C ASN A 152 -16.31 2.91 21.24
N GLY A 153 -16.81 1.68 21.09
CA GLY A 153 -18.19 1.41 20.70
C GLY A 153 -18.53 1.88 19.28
N GLY A 154 -17.55 1.92 18.38
CA GLY A 154 -17.72 2.25 16.96
C GLY A 154 -17.80 3.75 16.62
N ARG A 155 -17.66 4.65 17.60
CA ARG A 155 -17.79 6.11 17.40
C ARG A 155 -16.72 6.69 16.50
N ILE A 156 -15.49 6.19 16.59
CA ILE A 156 -14.32 6.74 15.88
C ILE A 156 -13.64 5.72 14.96
N ASP A 157 -14.25 4.56 14.72
CA ASP A 157 -13.67 3.48 13.91
C ASP A 157 -13.22 3.95 12.52
N LYS A 158 -14.00 4.81 11.87
CA LYS A 158 -13.62 5.37 10.55
C LYS A 158 -12.34 6.21 10.63
N ALA A 159 -12.18 7.01 11.68
CA ALA A 159 -10.97 7.82 11.86
C ALA A 159 -9.77 6.94 12.18
N LEU A 160 -9.99 5.89 12.99
CA LEU A 160 -8.99 4.88 13.31
C LEU A 160 -8.57 4.06 12.09
N ASP A 161 -9.51 3.73 11.18
CA ASP A 161 -9.23 3.07 9.91
C ASP A 161 -8.37 3.96 8.98
N VAL A 162 -8.67 5.25 8.94
CA VAL A 162 -7.85 6.23 8.20
C VAL A 162 -6.44 6.31 8.78
N ALA A 163 -6.31 6.42 10.11
CA ALA A 163 -5.02 6.44 10.79
C ALA A 163 -4.22 5.16 10.52
N ALA A 164 -4.85 3.98 10.67
CA ALA A 164 -4.23 2.69 10.36
C ALA A 164 -3.73 2.63 8.92
N GLY A 165 -4.54 3.12 7.96
CA GLY A 165 -4.13 3.27 6.57
C GLY A 165 -2.86 4.13 6.44
N MET A 166 -2.88 5.36 6.96
CA MET A 166 -1.75 6.29 6.90
C MET A 166 -0.48 5.72 7.55
N ILE A 167 -0.62 5.00 8.67
CA ILE A 167 0.49 4.33 9.36
C ILE A 167 1.11 3.24 8.48
N LEU A 168 0.29 2.42 7.83
CA LEU A 168 0.78 1.40 6.91
C LEU A 168 1.53 2.03 5.72
N GLU A 169 1.01 3.14 5.20
CA GLU A 169 1.53 3.89 4.05
C GLU A 169 2.87 4.60 4.33
N THR A 170 2.98 5.24 5.49
CA THR A 170 4.15 6.03 5.88
C THR A 170 5.18 5.19 6.61
N GLY A 171 4.72 4.18 7.36
CA GLY A 171 5.56 3.46 8.32
C GLY A 171 5.95 4.24 9.54
N ASP A 172 5.33 5.40 9.75
CA ASP A 172 5.65 6.34 10.82
C ASP A 172 4.37 6.66 11.61
N PRO A 173 4.08 5.87 12.66
CA PRO A 173 2.97 6.14 13.56
C PRO A 173 3.02 7.53 14.20
N ASP A 174 4.21 7.99 14.59
CA ASP A 174 4.36 9.22 15.34
C ASP A 174 4.02 10.43 14.45
N GLN A 175 4.55 10.44 13.22
CA GLN A 175 4.22 11.48 12.25
C GLN A 175 2.72 11.52 11.91
N VAL A 176 2.06 10.37 11.83
CA VAL A 176 0.61 10.30 11.57
C VAL A 176 -0.17 10.90 12.72
N TRP A 177 0.16 10.57 13.97
CA TRP A 177 -0.51 11.13 15.14
C TRP A 177 -0.29 12.64 15.30
N ASP A 178 0.92 13.13 15.05
CA ASP A 178 1.22 14.56 15.04
C ASP A 178 0.40 15.30 13.98
N THR A 179 0.32 14.71 12.78
CA THR A 179 -0.46 15.28 11.66
C THR A 179 -1.94 15.35 11.99
N LEU A 180 -2.52 14.26 12.50
CA LEU A 180 -3.93 14.21 12.87
C LEU A 180 -4.26 15.18 14.01
N THR A 181 -3.41 15.23 15.04
CA THR A 181 -3.55 16.17 16.16
C THR A 181 -3.58 17.61 15.65
N ARG A 182 -2.62 17.98 14.81
CA ARG A 182 -2.55 19.33 14.23
C ARG A 182 -3.82 19.68 13.45
N VAL A 183 -4.30 18.79 12.58
CA VAL A 183 -5.52 19.02 11.79
C VAL A 183 -6.73 19.20 12.71
N LEU A 184 -6.88 18.37 13.75
CA LEU A 184 -7.98 18.51 14.71
C LEU A 184 -7.91 19.83 15.49
N CYS A 185 -6.73 20.27 15.88
CA CYS A 185 -6.53 21.57 16.53
C CYS A 185 -6.91 22.74 15.61
N GLU A 186 -6.45 22.71 14.34
CA GLU A 186 -6.77 23.76 13.35
C GLU A 186 -8.29 23.83 13.08
N THR A 187 -8.94 22.68 12.87
CA THR A 187 -10.40 22.63 12.61
C THR A 187 -11.22 23.03 13.84
N GLY A 188 -10.72 22.75 15.04
CA GLY A 188 -11.33 23.15 16.31
C GLY A 188 -11.27 24.65 16.53
N SER A 189 -10.15 25.29 16.19
CA SER A 189 -10.00 26.75 16.21
C SER A 189 -10.90 27.44 15.20
N GLU A 190 -11.02 26.94 13.96
CA GLU A 190 -11.92 27.54 12.96
C GLU A 190 -13.40 27.45 13.36
N ARG A 191 -13.85 26.35 13.99
CA ARG A 191 -15.23 26.26 14.51
C ARG A 191 -15.53 27.22 15.65
N ALA A 192 -14.52 27.53 16.47
CA ALA A 192 -14.66 28.49 17.56
C ALA A 192 -14.73 29.94 17.03
N GLU A 193 -14.07 30.24 15.91
CA GLU A 193 -14.07 31.57 15.29
C GLU A 193 -15.33 31.86 14.43
N VAL A 194 -16.01 30.83 13.91
CA VAL A 194 -17.25 30.99 13.11
C VAL A 194 -18.51 31.18 13.98
N SER A 195 -18.38 31.12 15.32
CA SER A 195 -19.44 31.50 16.26
C SER A 195 -19.20 32.90 16.82
N ALA A 196 -19.39 33.93 16.01
CA ALA A 196 -19.46 35.33 16.45
C ALA A 196 -20.49 36.13 15.62
#